data_AF-A0A839JEH1-F1
#
_entry.id   AF-A0A839JEH1-F1
#
_cell.length_a   1.000
_cell.length_b   1.000
_cell.length_c   1.000
_cell.angle_alpha   90.00
_cell.angle_beta   90.00
_cell.angle_gamma   90.00
#
_symmetry.space_group_name_H-M   'P 1'
#
loop_
_entity.id
_entity.type
_entity.pdbx_description
1 polymer ?
#
loop_
_entity_poly.entity_id
_entity_poly.type
_entity_poly.pdbx_seq_one_letter_code
_entity_poly.pdbx_strand_id
1 'polypeptide(L)'
;MSVRRAARGRPGLERHPGNGPGIPAPLLSRAHPLWSDPEAARELFAAYLPDDDAGHIADRRLFHTVTQRWAFAHGYASRHDPHAIDWPRWQAALDAEHQRAGEQG
;
A
#
# COMPACT_ATOMS: atom_id res chain seq x y z
N MET A 1 -26.31 10.03 -9.50
CA MET A 1 -26.34 8.55 -9.49
C MET A 1 -24.92 8.05 -9.28
N SER A 2 -24.62 7.46 -8.12
CA SER A 2 -23.26 7.05 -7.74
C SER A 2 -22.87 5.73 -8.39
N VAL A 3 -21.78 5.73 -9.15
CA VAL A 3 -21.25 4.53 -9.81
C VAL A 3 -20.57 3.66 -8.75
N ARG A 4 -21.24 2.57 -8.35
CA ARG A 4 -20.62 1.44 -7.65
C ARG A 4 -19.71 0.72 -8.65
N ARG A 5 -18.43 1.11 -8.76
CA ARG A 5 -17.47 0.34 -9.55
C ARG A 5 -16.80 -0.69 -8.65
N ALA A 6 -17.18 -1.94 -8.91
CA ALA A 6 -16.73 -3.14 -8.24
C ALA A 6 -15.21 -3.23 -8.09
N ALA A 7 -14.73 -3.34 -6.85
CA ALA A 7 -13.47 -4.03 -6.55
C ALA A 7 -13.71 -5.54 -6.71
N ARG A 8 -13.86 -6.01 -7.95
CA ARG A 8 -13.93 -7.44 -8.28
C ARG A 8 -12.50 -7.98 -8.42
N GLY A 9 -12.09 -8.75 -7.42
CA GLY A 9 -11.12 -9.85 -7.51
C GLY A 9 -9.91 -9.66 -8.42
N ARG A 10 -8.90 -8.90 -7.96
CA ARG A 10 -7.54 -9.02 -8.48
C ARG A 10 -6.71 -9.86 -7.49
N PRO A 11 -6.19 -11.04 -7.90
CA PRO A 11 -5.24 -11.78 -7.08
C PRO A 11 -3.95 -10.95 -6.97
N GLY A 12 -3.47 -10.74 -5.74
CA GLY A 12 -2.33 -9.86 -5.43
C GLY A 12 -2.56 -8.91 -4.24
N LEU A 13 -3.82 -8.76 -3.81
CA LEU A 13 -4.21 -8.14 -2.54
C LEU A 13 -5.07 -9.13 -1.75
N GLU A 14 -4.60 -10.38 -1.61
CA GLU A 14 -5.37 -11.43 -0.94
C GLU A 14 -5.73 -11.01 0.48
N ARG A 15 -7.03 -10.83 0.71
CA ARG A 15 -7.59 -10.61 2.04
C ARG A 15 -7.48 -11.94 2.79
N HIS A 16 -6.49 -12.08 3.66
CA HIS A 16 -6.50 -13.15 4.65
C HIS A 16 -7.66 -12.89 5.64
N PRO A 17 -8.62 -13.82 5.78
CA PRO A 17 -9.69 -13.69 6.76
C PRO A 17 -9.15 -14.07 8.14
N GLY A 18 -8.67 -13.09 8.90
CA GLY A 18 -8.28 -13.29 10.31
C GLY A 18 -7.12 -12.43 10.79
N ASN A 19 -6.30 -11.91 9.87
CA ASN A 19 -5.23 -10.95 10.14
C ASN A 19 -5.39 -9.82 9.13
N GLY A 20 -5.21 -8.56 9.55
CA GLY A 20 -5.17 -7.43 8.61
C GLY A 20 -4.26 -7.76 7.42
N PRO A 21 -4.55 -7.26 6.21
CA PRO A 21 -3.76 -7.61 5.04
C PRO A 21 -2.30 -7.31 5.35
N GLY A 22 -1.45 -8.33 5.31
CA GLY A 22 -0.01 -8.15 5.47
C GLY A 22 0.45 -7.03 4.54
N ILE A 23 1.47 -6.26 4.97
CA ILE A 23 1.97 -5.16 4.16
C ILE A 23 2.45 -5.77 2.83
N PRO A 24 1.92 -5.33 1.67
CA PRO A 24 2.33 -5.86 0.38
C PRO A 24 3.85 -5.76 0.20
N ALA A 25 4.49 -6.82 -0.30
CA ALA A 25 5.93 -6.87 -0.51
C ALA A 25 6.53 -5.64 -1.23
N PRO A 26 5.86 -5.04 -2.25
CA PRO A 26 6.36 -3.82 -2.86
C PRO A 26 6.44 -2.61 -1.90
N LEU A 27 5.58 -2.54 -0.89
CA LEU A 27 5.59 -1.43 0.09
C LEU A 27 6.68 -1.58 1.15
N LEU A 28 7.25 -2.78 1.32
CA LEU A 28 8.35 -3.03 2.26
C LEU A 28 9.66 -2.38 1.81
N SER A 29 9.87 -2.21 0.50
CA SER A 29 11.11 -1.67 -0.05
C SER A 29 10.91 -0.82 -1.30
N ARG A 30 11.50 0.38 -1.28
CA ARG A 30 11.59 1.24 -2.47
C ARG A 30 12.43 0.62 -3.59
N ALA A 31 13.31 -0.32 -3.28
CA ALA A 31 14.13 -1.02 -4.27
C ALA A 31 13.39 -2.19 -4.95
N HIS A 32 12.12 -2.43 -4.62
CA HIS A 32 11.34 -3.50 -5.24
C HIS A 32 11.19 -3.26 -6.76
N PRO A 33 11.36 -4.30 -7.63
CA PRO A 33 11.33 -4.16 -9.09
C PRO A 33 10.07 -3.48 -9.65
N LEU A 34 8.93 -3.65 -8.97
CA LEU A 34 7.68 -2.97 -9.31
C LEU A 34 7.84 -1.45 -9.45
N TRP A 35 8.71 -0.81 -8.66
CA TRP A 35 8.87 0.66 -8.70
C TRP A 35 9.69 1.15 -9.91
N SER A 36 10.33 0.25 -10.65
CA SER A 36 10.94 0.54 -11.93
C SER A 36 9.92 0.55 -13.08
N ASP A 37 8.71 0.03 -12.84
CA ASP A 37 7.58 0.05 -13.77
C ASP A 37 6.42 0.85 -13.15
N PRO A 38 6.38 2.18 -13.35
CA PRO A 38 5.37 3.04 -12.74
C PRO A 38 3.95 2.73 -13.22
N GLU A 39 3.78 2.19 -14.43
CA GLU A 39 2.45 1.78 -14.93
C GLU A 39 1.96 0.54 -14.18
N ALA A 40 2.80 -0.50 -14.05
CA ALA A 40 2.46 -1.68 -13.26
C ALA A 40 2.18 -1.34 -11.78
N ALA A 41 2.96 -0.42 -11.20
CA ALA A 41 2.73 0.07 -9.84
C ALA A 41 1.38 0.80 -9.71
N ARG A 42 1.04 1.68 -10.66
CA ARG A 42 -0.25 2.38 -10.69
C ARG A 42 -1.42 1.42 -10.86
N GLU A 43 -1.28 0.41 -11.71
CA GLU A 43 -2.32 -0.59 -11.91
C GLU A 43 -2.56 -1.44 -10.65
N LEU A 44 -1.49 -1.87 -9.97
CA LEU A 44 -1.58 -2.69 -8.77
C LEU A 44 -2.22 -1.91 -7.61
N PHE A 45 -1.87 -0.63 -7.47
CA PHE A 45 -2.32 0.23 -6.38
C PHE A 45 -3.40 1.24 -6.79
N ALA A 46 -4.10 1.01 -7.90
CA ALA A 46 -5.15 1.90 -8.41
C ALA A 46 -6.24 2.20 -7.37
N ALA A 47 -6.54 1.26 -6.47
CA ALA A 47 -7.51 1.46 -5.39
C ALA A 47 -7.09 2.56 -4.38
N TYR A 48 -5.80 2.89 -4.30
CA TYR A 48 -5.23 3.88 -3.40
C TYR A 48 -4.77 5.15 -4.13
N LEU A 49 -4.83 5.17 -5.47
CA LEU A 49 -4.48 6.30 -6.31
C LEU A 49 -5.76 6.78 -7.02
N PRO A 50 -6.40 7.89 -6.60
CA PRO A 50 -7.57 8.39 -7.30
C PRO A 50 -7.21 8.76 -8.73
N ASP A 51 -8.18 8.68 -9.64
CA ASP A 51 -7.99 8.91 -11.08
C ASP A 51 -7.33 10.28 -11.37
N ASP A 52 -7.64 11.31 -10.57
CA ASP A 52 -7.03 12.65 -10.69
C ASP A 52 -5.54 12.67 -10.34
N ASP A 53 -5.04 11.77 -9.48
CA ASP A 53 -3.64 11.74 -9.08
C ASP A 53 -2.80 10.78 -9.93
N ALA A 54 -3.41 9.75 -10.51
CA ALA A 54 -2.71 8.69 -11.24
C ALA A 54 -1.90 9.22 -12.44
N GLY A 55 -2.36 10.29 -13.09
CA GLY A 55 -1.64 10.96 -14.19
C GLY A 55 -0.66 12.06 -13.76
N HIS A 56 -0.75 12.54 -12.51
CA HIS A 56 -0.04 13.74 -12.04
C HIS A 56 1.04 13.46 -11.00
N ILE A 57 1.04 12.29 -10.36
CA ILE A 57 2.13 11.91 -9.45
C ILE A 57 3.40 11.59 -10.26
N ALA A 58 4.40 12.46 -10.13
CA ALA A 58 5.73 12.23 -10.65
C ALA A 58 6.28 10.89 -10.11
N ASP A 59 6.88 10.08 -10.99
CA ASP A 59 7.32 8.70 -10.68
C ASP A 59 8.22 8.63 -9.44
N ARG A 60 9.07 9.64 -9.23
CA ARG A 60 9.94 9.75 -8.05
C ARG A 60 9.19 9.79 -6.71
N ARG A 61 7.91 10.18 -6.70
CA ARG A 61 7.02 10.27 -5.54
C ARG A 61 6.00 9.13 -5.47
N LEU A 62 5.85 8.32 -6.51
CA LEU A 62 4.83 7.28 -6.59
C LEU A 62 4.88 6.30 -5.42
N PHE A 63 6.08 5.76 -5.11
CA PHE A 63 6.28 4.91 -3.94
C PHE A 63 5.75 5.55 -2.65
N HIS A 64 6.16 6.79 -2.38
CA HIS A 64 5.81 7.47 -1.14
C HIS A 64 4.30 7.73 -1.04
N THR A 65 3.68 8.16 -2.14
CA THR A 65 2.24 8.42 -2.20
C THR A 65 1.43 7.14 -2.03
N VAL A 66 1.81 6.04 -2.71
CA VAL A 66 1.15 4.75 -2.56
C VAL A 66 1.28 4.25 -1.11
N THR A 67 2.49 4.27 -0.54
CA THR A 67 2.73 3.82 0.83
C THR A 67 1.91 4.62 1.84
N GLN A 68 1.86 5.95 1.71
CA GLN A 68 1.04 6.81 2.57
C GLN A 68 -0.45 6.48 2.47
N ARG A 69 -0.97 6.34 1.25
CA ARG A 69 -2.40 6.11 1.05
C ARG A 69 -2.82 4.69 1.44
N TRP A 70 -1.96 3.70 1.21
CA TRP A 70 -2.17 2.35 1.72
C TRP A 70 -2.15 2.36 3.25
N ALA A 71 -1.13 2.95 3.87
CA ALA A 71 -1.03 3.06 5.33
C ALA A 71 -2.28 3.72 5.92
N PHE A 72 -2.75 4.82 5.33
CA PHE A 72 -3.98 5.49 5.75
C PHE A 72 -5.21 4.59 5.65
N ALA A 73 -5.42 3.95 4.49
CA ALA A 73 -6.57 3.09 4.24
C ALA A 73 -6.62 1.86 5.19
N HIS A 74 -5.46 1.41 5.68
CA HIS A 74 -5.34 0.26 6.58
C HIS A 74 -5.17 0.66 8.06
N GLY A 75 -5.38 1.93 8.40
CA GLY A 75 -5.43 2.40 9.79
C GLY A 75 -4.06 2.59 10.45
N TYR A 76 -3.00 2.72 9.65
CA TYR A 76 -1.66 3.14 10.09
C TYR A 76 -1.48 4.66 10.07
N ALA A 77 -2.55 5.43 9.87
CA ALA A 77 -2.51 6.88 10.04
C ALA A 77 -2.50 7.28 11.51
N SER A 78 -1.83 8.39 11.80
CA SER A 78 -1.85 9.00 13.12
C SER A 78 -3.26 9.44 13.48
N ARG A 79 -3.64 9.21 14.75
CA ARG A 79 -4.91 9.69 15.30
C ARG A 79 -4.97 11.22 15.43
N HIS A 80 -3.80 11.87 15.49
CA HIS A 80 -3.67 13.31 15.69
C HIS A 80 -3.52 14.08 14.39
N ASP A 81 -2.88 13.46 13.40
CA ASP A 81 -2.75 14.01 12.06
C ASP A 81 -3.18 12.93 11.06
N PRO A 82 -4.39 13.03 10.50
CA PRO A 82 -4.89 12.04 9.54
C PRO A 82 -4.06 12.02 8.24
N HIS A 83 -3.20 13.00 7.99
CA HIS A 83 -2.31 13.01 6.83
C HIS A 83 -0.91 12.45 7.15
N ALA A 84 -0.61 12.15 8.42
CA ALA A 84 0.65 11.55 8.84
C ALA A 84 0.50 10.04 9.04
N ILE A 85 1.51 9.28 8.62
CA ILE A 85 1.67 7.89 9.01
C ILE A 85 2.05 7.85 10.49
N ASP A 86 1.39 7.00 11.28
CA ASP A 86 1.85 6.59 12.60
C ASP A 86 3.08 5.70 12.42
N TRP A 87 4.26 6.34 12.39
CA TRP A 87 5.54 5.67 12.14
C TRP A 87 5.82 4.53 13.13
N PRO A 88 5.61 4.66 14.45
CA PRO A 88 5.74 3.54 15.38
C PRO A 88 4.87 2.34 15.00
N ARG A 89 3.59 2.57 14.67
CA ARG A 89 2.67 1.49 14.31
C ARG A 89 3.01 0.87 12.96
N TRP A 90 3.44 1.69 12.01
CA TRP A 90 3.93 1.24 10.70
C TRP A 90 5.17 0.38 10.85
N GLN A 91 6.16 0.83 11.63
CA GLN A 91 7.40 0.10 11.86
C GLN A 91 7.15 -1.25 12.55
N ALA A 92 6.28 -1.29 13.57
CA ALA A 92 5.92 -2.55 14.23
C ALA A 92 5.32 -3.57 13.26
N ALA A 93 4.53 -3.12 12.27
CA ALA A 93 3.98 -3.99 11.24
C ALA A 93 5.04 -4.43 10.21
N LEU A 94 5.99 -3.56 9.87
CA LEU A 94 7.14 -3.95 9.04
C LEU A 94 8.00 -5.02 9.73
N ASP A 95 8.29 -4.83 11.01
CA ASP A 95 9.11 -5.76 11.79
C ASP A 95 8.42 -7.13 11.92
N ALA A 96 7.10 -7.14 12.17
CA ALA A 96 6.31 -8.36 12.21
C ALA A 96 6.31 -9.10 10.85
N GLU A 97 6.29 -8.37 9.73
CA GLU A 97 6.34 -8.98 8.40
C GLU A 97 7.73 -9.52 8.07
N HIS A 98 8.80 -8.82 8.45
CA HIS A 98 10.17 -9.32 8.31
C HIS A 98 10.43 -10.59 9.15
N GLN A 99 9.88 -10.65 10.37
CA GLN A 99 9.96 -11.84 11.20
C GLN A 99 9.27 -13.03 10.53
N ARG A 100 8.05 -12.85 10.01
CA ARG A 100 7.33 -13.91 9.26
C ARG A 100 8.08 -14.38 8.02
N ALA A 101 8.71 -13.46 7.29
CA ALA A 101 9.50 -13.80 6.11
C ALA A 101 10.78 -14.58 6.47
N GLY A 102 11.37 -14.30 7.62
CA GLY A 102 12.54 -15.03 8.15
C GLY A 102 12.23 -16.42 8.71
N GLU A 103 11.00 -16.69 9.14
CA GLU A 103 10.56 -17.99 9.66
C GLU A 103 10.21 -19.01 8.55
N GLN A 104 10.18 -18.59 7.28
CA GLN A 104 9.84 -19.44 6.13
C GLN A 104 11.05 -19.83 5.26
N GLY A 105 12.28 -19.46 5.65
CA GLY A 105 13.53 -19.78 4.95
C GLY A 105 14.36 -20.82 5.68
#